data_AF-A0A8S0GRE3-F1
#
_entry.id   AF-A0A8S0GRE3-F1
#
_cell.length_a   1.000
_cell.length_b   1.000
_cell.length_c   1.000
_cell.angle_alpha   90.00
_cell.angle_beta   90.00
_cell.angle_gamma   90.00
#
_symmetry.space_group_name_H-M   'P 1'
#
loop_
_entity.id
_entity.type
_entity.pdbx_description
1 polymer ?
#
loop_
_entity_poly.entity_id
_entity_poly.type
_entity_poly.pdbx_seq_one_letter_code
_entity_poly.pdbx_strand_id
1 'polypeptide(L)'
;MNDLISREFLHTPYAANRLHGSATLAEKLVVDFRGLDCFTYLDYVEALRQSSDEAGFINNLVQIRYVNGDINFLNRRHFFTDWAHAGQPMAEDVTAQLSANAVTVAKRLNQKADGGRYLPGLPVAERDITYIPSALIDQHLLSHLRTGDYIGIYTHLSGLDVTHTGLFIQTAQGPVLRNASSKKDQGAVIDSPFMEYVHNVPGIVVLRARQDSQAGTQTLQHQARSPAQG
;
A
#
# COMPACT_ATOMS: atom_id res chain seq x y z
N MET A 1 -0.86 16.41 -1.88
CA MET A 1 -0.82 15.99 -0.47
C MET A 1 0.15 14.84 -0.26
N ASN A 2 0.03 13.74 -1.02
CA ASN A 2 0.93 12.57 -0.89
C ASN A 2 2.40 12.91 -1.09
N ASP A 3 2.76 13.76 -2.06
CA ASP A 3 4.15 14.19 -2.21
C ASP A 3 4.70 14.89 -0.95
N LEU A 4 3.98 15.87 -0.40
CA LEU A 4 4.42 16.61 0.79
C LEU A 4 4.68 15.69 1.97
N ILE A 5 3.74 14.81 2.30
CA ILE A 5 3.87 13.89 3.44
C ILE A 5 4.95 12.84 3.17
N SER A 6 4.93 12.23 1.99
CA SER A 6 5.87 11.17 1.63
C SER A 6 7.32 11.65 1.61
N ARG A 7 7.55 12.93 1.29
CA ARG A 7 8.86 13.56 1.25
C ARG A 7 9.48 13.76 2.63
N GLU A 8 8.68 13.98 3.66
CA GLU A 8 9.18 14.15 5.04
C GLU A 8 9.92 12.92 5.56
N PHE A 9 9.69 11.75 4.95
CA PHE A 9 10.38 10.52 5.28
C PHE A 9 11.68 10.31 4.50
N LEU A 10 12.02 11.13 3.50
CA LEU A 10 13.28 10.97 2.76
C LEU A 10 14.47 10.92 3.73
N HIS A 11 15.42 10.02 3.44
CA HIS A 11 16.59 9.71 4.26
C HIS A 11 16.29 9.02 5.61
N THR A 12 15.02 8.72 5.93
CA THR A 12 14.69 7.87 7.08
C THR A 12 15.30 6.48 6.87
N PRO A 13 16.06 5.94 7.85
CA PRO A 13 16.74 4.66 7.69
C PRO A 13 15.80 3.51 7.35
N TYR A 14 16.29 2.58 6.54
CA TYR A 14 15.61 1.31 6.32
C TYR A 14 15.81 0.40 7.53
N ALA A 15 14.73 -0.21 8.00
CA ALA A 15 14.78 -1.22 9.05
C ALA A 15 13.69 -2.28 8.83
N ALA A 16 14.09 -3.53 8.64
CA ALA A 16 13.16 -4.64 8.50
C ALA A 16 12.55 -5.07 9.84
N ASN A 17 11.41 -5.79 9.77
CA ASN A 17 10.79 -6.47 10.92
C ASN A 17 10.45 -5.51 12.08
N ARG A 18 9.94 -4.32 11.77
CA ARG A 18 9.56 -3.33 12.81
C ARG A 18 8.27 -3.66 13.54
N LEU A 19 7.36 -4.39 12.89
CA LEU A 19 6.06 -4.72 13.44
C LEU A 19 6.12 -5.93 14.38
N HIS A 20 5.25 -5.95 15.38
CA HIS A 20 5.16 -7.04 16.34
C HIS A 20 3.92 -7.90 16.07
N GLY A 21 4.13 -9.21 16.02
CA GLY A 21 3.06 -10.22 16.05
C GLY A 21 3.29 -11.32 15.03
N SER A 22 2.89 -12.52 15.42
CA SER A 22 3.06 -13.77 14.67
C SER A 22 2.02 -14.80 15.13
N ALA A 23 2.11 -16.03 14.62
CA ALA A 23 1.32 -17.16 15.12
C ALA A 23 1.47 -17.42 16.63
N THR A 24 2.59 -17.01 17.22
CA THR A 24 2.94 -17.32 18.63
C THR A 24 3.18 -16.07 19.47
N LEU A 25 3.10 -14.88 18.88
CA LEU A 25 3.31 -13.61 19.56
C LEU A 25 2.11 -12.72 19.31
N ALA A 26 1.50 -12.22 20.40
CA ALA A 26 0.38 -11.30 20.31
C ALA A 26 0.76 -10.04 19.50
N GLU A 27 -0.13 -9.67 18.58
CA GLU A 27 0.02 -8.48 17.74
C GLU A 27 -0.10 -7.21 18.60
N LYS A 28 0.68 -6.19 18.25
CA LYS A 28 0.58 -4.85 18.85
C LYS A 28 0.72 -3.80 17.77
N LEU A 29 -0.02 -2.70 17.90
CA LEU A 29 0.25 -1.52 17.10
C LEU A 29 1.64 -0.97 17.45
N VAL A 30 2.53 -0.96 16.46
CA VAL A 30 3.85 -0.33 16.56
C VAL A 30 3.86 0.92 15.69
N VAL A 31 4.27 2.03 16.29
CA VAL A 31 4.58 3.28 15.60
C VAL A 31 6.04 3.61 15.89
N ASP A 32 6.88 3.57 14.87
CA ASP A 32 8.27 4.01 14.96
C ASP A 32 8.73 4.61 13.64
N PHE A 33 8.87 5.94 13.63
CA PHE A 33 9.32 6.69 12.46
C PHE A 33 10.85 6.70 12.30
N ARG A 34 11.62 6.15 13.24
CA ARG A 34 13.10 6.15 13.18
C ARG A 34 13.67 5.15 12.18
N GLY A 35 12.85 4.20 11.73
CA GLY A 35 13.26 3.23 10.74
C GLY A 35 12.06 2.54 10.11
N LEU A 36 12.08 2.42 8.78
CA LEU A 36 10.94 1.99 7.98
C LEU A 36 11.33 0.84 7.06
N ASP A 37 10.39 -0.04 6.78
CA ASP A 37 10.42 -0.89 5.60
C ASP A 37 9.45 -0.37 4.53
N CYS A 38 9.38 -1.05 3.38
CA CYS A 38 8.55 -0.60 2.27
C CYS A 38 7.05 -0.54 2.62
N PHE A 39 6.54 -1.47 3.45
CA PHE A 39 5.13 -1.49 3.85
C PHE A 39 4.81 -0.42 4.89
N THR A 40 5.58 -0.38 5.98
CA THR A 40 5.38 0.61 7.04
C THR A 40 5.52 2.04 6.54
N TYR A 41 6.38 2.28 5.55
CA TYR A 41 6.44 3.55 4.84
C TYR A 41 5.10 3.92 4.19
N LEU A 42 4.50 3.01 3.41
CA LEU A 42 3.20 3.27 2.77
C LEU A 42 2.08 3.44 3.80
N ASP A 43 2.04 2.60 4.84
CA ASP A 43 1.07 2.69 5.93
C ASP A 43 1.09 4.09 6.57
N TYR A 44 2.28 4.60 6.89
CA TYR A 44 2.41 5.90 7.56
C TYR A 44 2.07 7.05 6.64
N VAL A 45 2.50 7.03 5.38
CA VAL A 45 2.14 8.08 4.42
C VAL A 45 0.63 8.14 4.25
N GLU A 46 -0.04 7.00 4.13
CA GLU A 46 -1.49 6.99 3.97
C GLU A 46 -2.25 7.36 5.23
N ALA A 47 -1.79 6.90 6.40
CA ALA A 47 -2.40 7.27 7.67
C ALA A 47 -2.32 8.78 7.88
N LEU A 48 -1.13 9.37 7.69
CA LEU A 48 -0.91 10.81 7.82
C LEU A 48 -1.71 11.62 6.80
N ARG A 49 -1.87 11.11 5.56
CA ARG A 49 -2.69 11.78 4.53
C ARG A 49 -4.13 12.01 4.98
N GLN A 50 -4.67 11.08 5.77
CA GLN A 50 -6.05 11.09 6.24
C GLN A 50 -6.22 11.75 7.62
N SER A 51 -5.16 12.33 8.20
CA SER A 51 -5.16 12.79 9.59
C SER A 51 -4.85 14.27 9.73
N SER A 52 -5.49 14.90 10.72
CA SER A 52 -5.24 16.29 11.14
C SER A 52 -4.53 16.39 12.49
N ASP A 53 -4.48 15.29 13.26
CA ASP A 53 -3.89 15.23 14.59
C ASP A 53 -3.38 13.80 14.90
N GLU A 54 -2.73 13.65 16.06
CA GLU A 54 -2.14 12.39 16.50
C GLU A 54 -3.19 11.29 16.72
N ALA A 55 -4.35 11.61 17.29
CA ALA A 55 -5.40 10.63 17.56
C ALA A 55 -5.99 10.08 16.25
N GLY A 56 -6.24 10.97 15.29
CA GLY A 56 -6.64 10.63 13.93
C GLY A 56 -5.58 9.76 13.24
N PHE A 57 -4.30 10.08 13.40
CA PHE A 57 -3.21 9.28 12.85
C PHE A 57 -3.21 7.85 13.39
N ILE A 58 -3.31 7.68 14.71
CA ILE A 58 -3.35 6.35 15.33
C ILE A 58 -4.57 5.56 14.83
N ASN A 59 -5.74 6.19 14.79
CA ASN A 59 -6.96 5.54 14.32
C ASN A 59 -6.86 5.12 12.85
N ASN A 60 -6.41 6.01 11.98
CA ASN A 60 -6.27 5.71 10.55
C ASN A 60 -5.22 4.63 10.31
N LEU A 61 -4.09 4.67 11.02
CA LEU A 61 -3.06 3.66 10.92
C LEU A 61 -3.60 2.27 11.27
N VAL A 62 -4.43 2.16 12.30
CA VAL A 62 -5.09 0.89 12.66
C VAL A 62 -5.99 0.41 11.52
N GLN A 63 -6.82 1.29 10.93
CA GLN A 63 -7.71 0.91 9.83
C GLN A 63 -6.96 0.51 8.55
N ILE A 64 -5.83 1.17 8.26
CA ILE A 64 -4.99 0.90 7.09
C ILE A 64 -4.23 -0.42 7.27
N ARG A 65 -3.65 -0.66 8.44
CA ARG A 65 -2.81 -1.84 8.68
C ARG A 65 -3.61 -3.10 8.98
N TYR A 66 -4.77 -2.96 9.61
CA TYR A 66 -5.59 -4.10 10.06
C TYR A 66 -6.99 -4.07 9.45
N VAL A 67 -7.42 -5.21 8.92
CA VAL A 67 -8.77 -5.44 8.44
C VAL A 67 -9.76 -5.21 9.58
N ASN A 68 -10.77 -4.38 9.32
CA ASN A 68 -11.80 -3.94 10.28
C ASN A 68 -11.22 -3.24 11.53
N GLY A 69 -9.96 -2.81 11.51
CA GLY A 69 -9.28 -2.20 12.65
C GLY A 69 -8.99 -3.15 13.82
N ASP A 70 -9.06 -4.47 13.62
CA ASP A 70 -8.76 -5.45 14.66
C ASP A 70 -7.25 -5.74 14.71
N ILE A 71 -6.58 -5.29 15.78
CA ILE A 71 -5.13 -5.46 15.98
C ILE A 71 -4.83 -6.93 16.29
N ASN A 72 -4.72 -7.71 15.24
CA ASN A 72 -4.45 -9.14 15.27
C ASN A 72 -3.56 -9.53 14.09
N PHE A 73 -2.63 -10.46 14.32
CA PHE A 73 -1.74 -10.98 13.28
C PHE A 73 -2.51 -11.53 12.08
N LEU A 74 -3.66 -12.18 12.28
CA LEU A 74 -4.48 -12.71 11.19
C LEU A 74 -5.24 -11.63 10.41
N ASN A 75 -5.45 -10.46 11.02
CA ASN A 75 -6.17 -9.34 10.42
C ASN A 75 -5.23 -8.27 9.87
N ARG A 76 -3.92 -8.35 10.10
CA ARG A 76 -2.94 -7.46 9.46
C ARG A 76 -2.93 -7.71 7.94
N ARG A 77 -2.91 -6.64 7.16
CA ARG A 77 -2.69 -6.71 5.70
C ARG A 77 -1.22 -7.02 5.47
N HIS A 78 -0.91 -8.25 5.05
CA HIS A 78 0.48 -8.70 4.87
C HIS A 78 0.92 -8.69 3.40
N PHE A 79 -0.03 -8.76 2.48
CA PHE A 79 0.22 -8.71 1.04
C PHE A 79 -0.21 -7.35 0.50
N PHE A 80 0.50 -6.82 -0.50
CA PHE A 80 0.25 -5.48 -1.01
C PHE A 80 -1.18 -5.34 -1.55
N THR A 81 -1.65 -6.36 -2.26
CA THR A 81 -2.99 -6.43 -2.82
C THR A 81 -4.09 -6.59 -1.75
N ASP A 82 -3.77 -6.87 -0.49
CA ASP A 82 -4.76 -6.84 0.60
C ASP A 82 -5.39 -5.44 0.76
N TRP A 83 -4.68 -4.37 0.38
CA TRP A 83 -5.25 -3.03 0.36
C TRP A 83 -6.42 -2.87 -0.61
N ALA A 84 -6.49 -3.65 -1.68
CA ALA A 84 -7.57 -3.63 -2.65
C ALA A 84 -8.63 -4.72 -2.42
N HIS A 85 -8.27 -5.82 -1.76
CA HIS A 85 -9.12 -7.02 -1.68
C HIS A 85 -9.57 -7.43 -0.28
N ALA A 86 -8.90 -7.00 0.78
CA ALA A 86 -9.20 -7.47 2.13
C ALA A 86 -10.16 -6.54 2.88
N GLY A 87 -11.27 -7.11 3.36
CA GLY A 87 -12.29 -6.38 4.12
C GLY A 87 -12.83 -5.18 3.36
N GLN A 88 -12.89 -4.02 4.03
CA GLN A 88 -13.08 -2.75 3.35
C GLN A 88 -11.79 -2.36 2.59
N PRO A 89 -11.83 -2.20 1.26
CA PRO A 89 -10.66 -1.79 0.48
C PRO A 89 -10.18 -0.38 0.86
N MET A 90 -8.88 -0.25 1.06
CA MET A 90 -8.18 1.02 1.33
C MET A 90 -7.75 1.70 0.02
N ALA A 91 -7.52 0.92 -1.03
CA ALA A 91 -7.15 1.40 -2.35
C ALA A 91 -7.96 0.69 -3.44
N GLU A 92 -8.00 1.31 -4.61
CA GLU A 92 -8.51 0.69 -5.84
C GLU A 92 -7.33 0.10 -6.63
N ASP A 93 -7.47 -1.11 -7.15
CA ASP A 93 -6.53 -1.65 -8.13
C ASP A 93 -6.85 -1.06 -9.51
N VAL A 94 -5.97 -0.17 -9.98
CA VAL A 94 -6.11 0.52 -11.27
C VAL A 94 -5.24 -0.13 -12.35
N THR A 95 -4.58 -1.24 -12.06
CA THR A 95 -3.55 -1.85 -12.92
C THR A 95 -4.09 -2.19 -14.31
N ALA A 96 -5.22 -2.89 -14.38
CA ALA A 96 -5.88 -3.22 -15.65
C ALA A 96 -6.43 -1.98 -16.40
N GLN A 97 -6.67 -0.87 -15.70
CA GLN A 97 -7.15 0.37 -16.30
C GLN A 97 -6.02 1.12 -17.01
N LEU A 98 -4.77 0.92 -16.57
CA LEU A 98 -3.59 1.62 -17.09
C LEU A 98 -3.00 0.96 -18.34
N SER A 99 -3.28 -0.32 -18.57
CA SER A 99 -2.82 -1.03 -19.77
C SER A 99 -3.77 -2.15 -20.16
N ALA A 100 -4.24 -2.14 -21.41
CA ALA A 100 -5.03 -3.23 -21.98
C ALA A 100 -4.24 -4.55 -22.09
N ASN A 101 -2.91 -4.48 -22.00
CA ASN A 101 -2.01 -5.62 -22.04
C ASN A 101 -1.49 -6.02 -20.63
N ALA A 102 -2.18 -5.57 -19.57
CA ALA A 102 -1.93 -6.10 -18.24
C ALA A 102 -2.21 -7.61 -18.19
N VAL A 103 -1.42 -8.33 -17.39
CA VAL A 103 -1.48 -9.79 -17.26
C VAL A 103 -2.01 -10.15 -15.89
N THR A 104 -2.98 -11.06 -15.84
CA THR A 104 -3.54 -11.59 -14.59
C THR A 104 -3.08 -13.02 -14.34
N VAL A 105 -2.57 -13.29 -13.14
CA VAL A 105 -2.11 -14.62 -12.72
C VAL A 105 -2.73 -14.98 -11.36
N ALA A 106 -3.39 -16.13 -11.29
CA ALA A 106 -3.89 -16.68 -10.03
C ALA A 106 -2.72 -17.14 -9.14
N LYS A 107 -2.74 -16.73 -7.88
CA LYS A 107 -1.72 -17.07 -6.88
C LYS A 107 -2.34 -17.56 -5.57
N ARG A 108 -1.65 -18.51 -4.94
CA ARG A 108 -1.92 -18.99 -3.59
C ARG A 108 -1.05 -18.24 -2.58
N LEU A 109 -1.43 -17.01 -2.23
CA LEU A 109 -0.66 -16.16 -1.33
C LEU A 109 -0.34 -16.87 -0.01
N ASN A 110 0.84 -16.60 0.52
CA ASN A 110 1.48 -17.26 1.66
C ASN A 110 2.04 -18.68 1.39
N GLN A 111 1.76 -19.32 0.25
CA GLN A 111 2.26 -20.66 -0.06
C GLN A 111 3.52 -20.62 -0.95
N LYS A 112 4.65 -21.07 -0.42
CA LYS A 112 5.91 -21.22 -1.15
C LYS A 112 5.86 -22.39 -2.13
N ALA A 113 6.75 -22.38 -3.11
CA ALA A 113 6.88 -23.46 -4.11
C ALA A 113 7.24 -24.82 -3.49
N ASP A 114 7.97 -24.82 -2.36
CA ASP A 114 8.33 -26.03 -1.60
C ASP A 114 7.19 -26.55 -0.69
N GLY A 115 6.01 -25.93 -0.74
CA GLY A 115 4.86 -26.25 0.11
C GLY A 115 4.89 -25.58 1.49
N GLY A 116 5.98 -24.90 1.85
CA GLY A 116 6.10 -24.13 3.07
C GLY A 116 5.28 -22.84 3.06
N ARG A 117 5.35 -22.08 4.17
CA ARG A 117 4.69 -20.77 4.30
C ARG A 117 5.70 -19.64 4.51
N TYR A 118 5.39 -18.45 4.01
CA TYR A 118 6.14 -17.23 4.33
C TYR A 118 5.83 -16.75 5.76
N LEU A 119 4.56 -16.80 6.11
CA LEU A 119 4.00 -16.38 7.38
C LEU A 119 3.30 -17.58 8.03
N PRO A 120 4.00 -18.33 8.89
CA PRO A 120 3.40 -19.40 9.66
C PRO A 120 2.18 -18.91 10.44
N GLY A 121 1.12 -19.73 10.51
CA GLY A 121 -0.15 -19.40 11.18
C GLY A 121 -1.13 -18.55 10.35
N LEU A 122 -0.66 -17.79 9.35
CA LEU A 122 -1.55 -17.09 8.43
C LEU A 122 -2.14 -18.08 7.40
N PRO A 123 -3.44 -18.06 7.08
CA PRO A 123 -4.02 -18.92 6.05
C PRO A 123 -3.43 -18.64 4.65
N VAL A 124 -3.62 -19.59 3.74
CA VAL A 124 -3.35 -19.38 2.31
C VAL A 124 -4.56 -18.69 1.71
N ALA A 125 -4.35 -17.67 0.88
CA ALA A 125 -5.41 -16.95 0.21
C ALA A 125 -5.23 -17.06 -1.31
N GLU A 126 -6.27 -17.48 -2.02
CA GLU A 126 -6.31 -17.40 -3.47
C GLU A 126 -6.50 -15.94 -3.89
N ARG A 127 -5.67 -15.46 -4.82
CA ARG A 127 -5.71 -14.08 -5.30
C ARG A 127 -5.31 -14.02 -6.77
N ASP A 128 -6.12 -13.36 -7.57
CA ASP A 128 -5.73 -12.96 -8.91
C ASP A 128 -4.86 -11.70 -8.83
N ILE A 129 -3.64 -11.81 -9.36
CA ILE A 129 -2.67 -10.71 -9.37
C ILE A 129 -2.59 -10.17 -10.79
N THR A 130 -3.11 -8.97 -10.99
CA THR A 130 -2.97 -8.23 -12.25
C THR A 130 -1.74 -7.33 -12.17
N TYR A 131 -0.85 -7.44 -13.15
CA TYR A 131 0.36 -6.61 -13.24
C TYR A 131 0.62 -6.16 -14.68
N ILE A 132 1.37 -5.08 -14.82
CA ILE A 132 1.84 -4.58 -16.11
C ILE A 132 3.30 -5.01 -16.27
N PRO A 133 3.62 -5.89 -17.24
CA PRO A 133 4.99 -6.26 -17.57
C PRO A 133 5.87 -5.03 -17.81
N SER A 134 7.11 -5.06 -17.33
CA SER A 134 8.02 -3.91 -17.42
C SER A 134 8.29 -3.43 -18.84
N ALA A 135 8.31 -4.35 -19.81
CA ALA A 135 8.46 -4.04 -21.23
C ALA A 135 7.32 -3.21 -21.83
N LEU A 136 6.17 -3.12 -21.14
CA LEU A 136 4.99 -2.36 -21.55
C LEU A 136 4.86 -1.02 -20.82
N ILE A 137 5.81 -0.68 -19.95
CA ILE A 137 5.83 0.59 -19.23
C ILE A 137 6.52 1.62 -20.14
N ASP A 138 5.72 2.50 -20.75
CA ASP A 138 6.18 3.55 -21.65
C ASP A 138 5.68 4.94 -21.21
N GLN A 139 6.02 5.97 -21.98
CA GLN A 139 5.61 7.35 -21.69
C GLN A 139 4.08 7.54 -21.71
N HIS A 140 3.36 6.74 -22.49
CA HIS A 140 1.90 6.79 -22.52
C HIS A 140 1.32 6.24 -21.22
N LEU A 141 1.79 5.11 -20.72
CA LEU A 141 1.38 4.60 -19.41
C LEU A 141 1.73 5.59 -18.30
N LEU A 142 2.94 6.14 -18.33
CA LEU A 142 3.41 7.11 -17.33
C LEU A 142 2.50 8.34 -17.20
N SER A 143 1.93 8.82 -18.31
CA SER A 143 1.02 9.98 -18.28
C SER A 143 -0.33 9.69 -17.61
N HIS A 144 -0.67 8.42 -17.39
CA HIS A 144 -1.88 7.98 -16.68
C HIS A 144 -1.63 7.65 -15.19
N LEU A 145 -0.37 7.53 -14.79
CA LEU A 145 0.03 7.46 -13.39
C LEU A 145 -0.15 8.81 -12.72
N ARG A 146 -0.49 8.79 -11.43
CA ARG A 146 -0.72 10.00 -10.63
C ARG A 146 0.23 10.01 -9.45
N THR A 147 0.74 11.20 -9.11
CA THR A 147 1.51 11.39 -7.88
C THR A 147 0.72 10.86 -6.69
N GLY A 148 1.29 9.88 -5.99
CA GLY A 148 0.66 9.20 -4.87
C GLY A 148 0.06 7.83 -5.19
N ASP A 149 0.11 7.36 -6.44
CA ASP A 149 -0.18 5.96 -6.76
C ASP A 149 0.82 5.06 -6.05
N TYR A 150 0.32 4.00 -5.40
CA TYR A 150 1.15 2.98 -4.79
C TYR A 150 1.59 1.99 -5.86
N ILE A 151 2.88 1.71 -5.86
CA ILE A 151 3.53 0.83 -6.82
C ILE A 151 4.00 -0.40 -6.07
N GLY A 152 3.51 -1.56 -6.48
CA GLY A 152 3.99 -2.86 -6.05
C GLY A 152 4.86 -3.47 -7.13
N ILE A 153 6.06 -3.94 -6.77
CA ILE A 153 6.97 -4.60 -7.69
C ILE A 153 6.58 -6.07 -7.82
N TYR A 154 5.95 -6.42 -8.94
CA TYR A 154 5.46 -7.78 -9.19
C TYR A 154 6.60 -8.80 -9.14
N THR A 155 6.28 -10.00 -8.65
CA THR A 155 7.22 -11.11 -8.56
C THR A 155 6.65 -12.38 -9.16
N HIS A 156 7.50 -13.25 -9.70
CA HIS A 156 7.11 -14.60 -10.12
C HIS A 156 7.15 -15.62 -8.96
N LEU A 157 7.66 -15.24 -7.79
CA LEU A 157 7.71 -16.13 -6.63
C LEU A 157 6.30 -16.63 -6.28
N SER A 158 6.18 -17.94 -6.07
CA SER A 158 4.95 -18.57 -5.59
C SER A 158 4.60 -18.02 -4.21
N GLY A 159 3.33 -17.68 -3.99
CA GLY A 159 2.84 -17.23 -2.69
C GLY A 159 3.12 -15.79 -2.30
N LEU A 160 3.68 -14.98 -3.21
CA LEU A 160 3.83 -13.54 -3.05
C LEU A 160 3.17 -12.80 -4.21
N ASP A 161 2.54 -11.67 -3.96
CA ASP A 161 2.05 -10.76 -4.99
C ASP A 161 3.16 -9.82 -5.48
N VAL A 162 3.87 -9.20 -4.53
CA VAL A 162 4.98 -8.27 -4.79
C VAL A 162 6.18 -8.54 -3.88
N THR A 163 7.36 -8.09 -4.27
CA THR A 163 8.57 -8.16 -3.42
C THR A 163 8.96 -6.83 -2.78
N HIS A 164 8.45 -5.72 -3.31
CA HIS A 164 8.79 -4.39 -2.85
C HIS A 164 7.66 -3.42 -3.18
N THR A 165 7.59 -2.30 -2.47
CA THR A 165 6.57 -1.27 -2.69
C THR A 165 7.15 0.15 -2.59
N GLY A 166 6.42 1.11 -3.16
CA GLY A 166 6.75 2.53 -3.09
C GLY A 166 5.63 3.41 -3.65
N LEU A 167 5.91 4.69 -3.80
CA LEU A 167 4.99 5.68 -4.38
C LEU A 167 5.53 6.17 -5.71
N PHE A 168 4.67 6.25 -6.73
CA PHE A 168 4.96 7.04 -7.91
C PHE A 168 4.82 8.52 -7.57
N ILE A 169 5.87 9.30 -7.80
CA ILE A 169 5.88 10.75 -7.57
C ILE A 169 6.37 11.46 -8.83
N GLN A 170 5.56 12.34 -9.40
CA GLN A 170 6.01 13.25 -10.43
C GLN A 170 6.75 14.43 -9.79
N THR A 171 8.07 14.52 -10.00
CA THR A 171 8.90 15.64 -9.52
C THR A 171 9.23 16.60 -10.66
N ALA A 172 9.84 17.75 -10.34
CA ALA A 172 10.34 18.70 -11.34
C ALA A 172 11.48 18.11 -12.20
N GLN A 173 12.23 17.14 -11.66
CA GLN A 173 13.34 16.47 -12.34
C GLN A 173 12.91 15.21 -13.11
N GLY A 174 11.63 14.83 -13.01
CA GLY A 174 11.06 13.65 -13.65
C GLY A 174 10.34 12.72 -12.65
N PRO A 175 9.68 11.66 -13.15
CA PRO A 175 9.00 10.70 -12.30
C PRO A 175 10.00 9.85 -11.51
N VAL A 176 9.70 9.62 -10.23
CA VAL A 176 10.49 8.79 -9.33
C VAL A 176 9.62 7.74 -8.64
N LEU A 177 10.25 6.62 -8.27
CA LEU A 177 9.72 5.70 -7.27
C LEU A 177 10.29 6.12 -5.91
N ARG A 178 9.47 6.76 -5.06
CA ARG A 178 9.83 7.06 -3.68
C ARG A 178 9.60 5.82 -2.83
N ASN A 179 10.66 5.26 -2.25
CA ASN A 179 10.59 3.96 -1.57
C ASN A 179 11.62 3.81 -0.44
N ALA A 180 11.28 3.01 0.58
CA ALA A 180 12.21 2.61 1.64
C ALA A 180 13.11 1.46 1.16
N SER A 181 14.32 1.78 0.69
CA SER A 181 15.21 0.80 0.05
C SER A 181 16.09 0.06 1.06
N SER A 182 16.11 -1.27 0.96
CA SER A 182 16.99 -2.15 1.75
C SER A 182 18.39 -2.32 1.16
N LYS A 183 18.67 -1.78 -0.03
CA LYS A 183 19.98 -1.92 -0.68
C LYS A 183 21.05 -1.28 0.20
N LYS A 184 22.18 -1.96 0.40
CA LYS A 184 23.22 -1.60 1.38
C LYS A 184 23.82 -0.20 1.16
N ASP A 185 23.91 0.24 -0.09
CA ASP A 185 24.39 1.54 -0.53
C ASP A 185 23.33 2.66 -0.42
N GLN A 186 22.08 2.31 -0.13
CA GLN A 186 20.95 3.25 -0.03
C GLN A 186 20.41 3.29 1.41
N GLY A 187 19.94 2.15 1.92
CA GLY A 187 19.60 1.93 3.33
C GLY A 187 18.62 2.92 3.94
N ALA A 188 17.75 3.53 3.14
CA ALA A 188 16.85 4.61 3.56
C ALA A 188 15.68 4.80 2.59
N VAL A 189 14.73 5.66 2.95
CA VAL A 189 13.75 6.20 2.01
C VAL A 189 14.45 7.10 1.00
N ILE A 190 14.31 6.79 -0.28
CA ILE A 190 14.97 7.50 -1.38
C ILE A 190 14.02 7.70 -2.55
N ASP A 191 14.39 8.62 -3.44
CA ASP A 191 13.80 8.75 -4.76
C ASP A 191 14.69 8.02 -5.78
N SER A 192 14.14 7.02 -6.45
CA SER A 192 14.80 6.31 -7.57
C SER A 192 14.18 6.74 -8.89
N PRO A 193 14.94 7.03 -9.96
CA PRO A 193 14.37 7.35 -11.27
C PRO A 193 13.40 6.25 -11.72
N PHE A 194 12.13 6.60 -11.94
CA PHE A 194 11.06 5.61 -12.04
C PHE A 194 11.29 4.64 -13.21
N MET A 195 11.58 5.18 -14.40
CA MET A 195 11.80 4.38 -15.61
C MET A 195 13.00 3.44 -15.50
N GLU A 196 14.12 3.94 -14.95
CA GLU A 196 15.30 3.12 -14.73
C GLU A 196 15.01 1.98 -13.73
N TYR A 197 14.24 2.28 -12.68
CA TYR A 197 13.87 1.27 -11.69
C TYR A 197 12.98 0.18 -12.31
N VAL A 198 11.88 0.58 -12.96
CA VAL A 198 10.85 -0.37 -13.43
C VAL A 198 11.29 -1.22 -14.62
N HIS A 199 12.28 -0.78 -15.41
CA HIS A 199 12.88 -1.60 -16.47
C HIS A 199 13.64 -2.82 -15.93
N ASN A 200 14.08 -2.77 -14.67
CA ASN A 200 14.92 -3.82 -14.06
C ASN A 200 14.12 -4.80 -13.19
N VAL A 201 12.78 -4.76 -13.25
CA VAL A 201 11.89 -5.64 -12.48
C VAL A 201 10.91 -6.34 -13.42
N PRO A 202 10.23 -7.43 -12.99
CA PRO A 202 9.30 -8.16 -13.85
C PRO A 202 8.08 -7.33 -14.32
N GLY A 203 7.61 -6.41 -13.48
CA GLY A 203 6.48 -5.54 -13.77
C GLY A 203 5.95 -4.85 -12.53
N ILE A 204 4.86 -4.12 -12.68
CA ILE A 204 4.25 -3.33 -11.59
C ILE A 204 2.77 -3.67 -11.40
N VAL A 205 2.34 -3.65 -10.14
CA VAL A 205 0.94 -3.56 -9.71
C VAL A 205 0.71 -2.14 -9.24
N VAL A 206 -0.40 -1.51 -9.63
CA VAL A 206 -0.68 -0.11 -9.30
C VAL A 206 -1.99 -0.01 -8.52
N LEU A 207 -1.87 0.41 -7.26
CA LEU A 207 -3.02 0.73 -6.42
C LEU A 207 -3.14 2.24 -6.28
N ARG A 208 -4.37 2.75 -6.22
CA ARG A 208 -4.67 4.16 -6.06
C ARG A 208 -5.51 4.38 -4.82
N ALA A 209 -5.10 5.32 -3.96
CA ALA A 209 -5.88 5.70 -2.79
C ALA A 209 -7.31 6.04 -3.20
N ARG A 210 -8.29 5.51 -2.46
CA ARG A 210 -9.69 5.88 -2.67
C ARG A 210 -9.85 7.35 -2.29
N GLN A 211 -10.55 8.12 -3.12
CA GLN A 211 -10.90 9.47 -2.73
C GLN A 211 -11.84 9.42 -1.54
N ASP A 212 -11.58 10.27 -0.55
CA ASP A 212 -12.41 10.39 0.64
C ASP A 212 -13.83 10.77 0.17
N SER A 213 -14.74 9.80 0.16
CA SER A 213 -16.17 10.09 0.02
C SER A 213 -16.50 10.91 1.24
N GLN A 214 -16.88 12.18 1.07
CA GLN A 214 -17.16 13.13 2.15
C GLN A 214 -17.89 12.47 3.33
N ALA A 215 -17.12 12.04 4.33
CA ALA A 215 -17.64 11.58 5.60
C ALA A 215 -17.93 12.84 6.42
N GLY A 216 -19.05 13.51 6.11
CA GLY A 216 -19.38 14.75 6.81
C GLY A 216 -20.58 15.59 6.34
N THR A 217 -21.55 15.07 5.58
CA THR A 217 -22.74 15.90 5.23
C THR A 217 -24.09 15.16 5.17
N GLN A 218 -24.26 14.02 5.85
CA GLN A 218 -25.56 13.34 5.91
C GLN A 218 -26.16 13.11 7.30
N THR A 219 -25.68 13.80 8.35
CA THR A 219 -26.28 13.67 9.71
C THR A 219 -27.03 14.92 10.19
N LEU A 220 -27.21 15.96 9.35
CA LEU A 220 -27.92 17.19 9.75
C LEU A 220 -29.12 17.57 8.85
N GLN A 221 -29.85 16.58 8.31
CA GLN A 221 -31.15 16.85 7.65
C GLN A 221 -32.33 16.02 8.19
N HIS A 222 -32.13 15.16 9.19
CA HIS A 222 -33.24 14.35 9.74
C HIS A 222 -33.82 14.81 11.10
N GLN A 223 -33.44 15.98 11.62
CA GLN A 223 -34.03 16.51 12.86
C GLN A 223 -34.80 17.84 12.72
N ALA A 224 -35.10 18.30 11.50
CA ALA A 224 -35.89 19.51 11.29
C ALA A 224 -37.21 19.24 10.56
N ARG A 225 -38.04 18.33 11.08
CA ARG A 225 -39.49 18.32 10.81
C ARG A 225 -40.27 17.78 12.02
N SER A 226 -40.53 18.65 13.00
CA SER A 226 -41.73 18.50 13.84
C SER A 226 -42.93 18.93 13.00
N PRO A 227 -44.01 18.13 12.92
CA PRO A 227 -45.25 18.60 12.35
C PRO A 227 -45.97 19.50 13.36
N ALA A 228 -46.44 20.63 12.87
CA ALA A 228 -47.47 21.41 13.52
C ALA A 228 -48.83 20.70 13.44
N GLN A 229 -49.66 21.02 14.43
CA GLN A 229 -51.14 20.94 14.47
C GLN A 229 -51.78 19.68 15.08
N GLY A 230 -52.66 19.95 16.05
CA GLY A 230 -53.57 19.01 16.70
C GLY A 230 -53.88 19.44 18.12
#